data_AF-A0A6P0X8H6-F1
#
_entry.id   AF-A0A6P0X8H6-F1
#
_cell.length_a   1.000
_cell.length_b   1.000
_cell.length_c   1.000
_cell.angle_alpha   90.00
_cell.angle_beta   90.00
_cell.angle_gamma   90.00
#
_symmetry.space_group_name_H-M   'P 1'
#
loop_
_entity.id
_entity.type
_entity.pdbx_description
1 polymer ?
#
loop_
_entity_poly.entity_id
_entity_poly.type
_entity_poly.pdbx_seq_one_letter_code
_entity_poly.pdbx_strand_id
1 'polypeptide(L)' 'FQVWNSAQNLGWGYSGLTWSPIQGPAGNIEYLLWLNIESKLSLDLKAIAQITKLAQQEFNHSSSRI' A
#
# COMPACT_ATOMS: atom_id res chain seq x y z
N PHE A 1 6.32 3.77 -6.99
CA PHE A 1 6.60 2.72 -7.99
C PHE A 1 7.86 1.90 -7.74
N GLN A 2 8.92 2.46 -7.15
CA GLN A 2 10.20 1.75 -7.04
C GLN A 2 10.12 0.37 -6.36
N VAL A 3 9.32 0.23 -5.30
CA VAL A 3 9.14 -1.07 -4.61
C VAL A 3 8.52 -2.12 -5.55
N TRP A 4 7.41 -1.79 -6.21
CA TRP A 4 6.77 -2.70 -7.17
C TRP A 4 7.69 -3.04 -8.34
N ASN A 5 8.34 -2.05 -8.95
CA ASN A 5 9.25 -2.29 -10.08
C ASN A 5 10.42 -3.20 -9.67
N SER A 6 10.95 -3.02 -8.45
CA SER A 6 12.02 -3.87 -7.92
C SER A 6 11.54 -5.31 -7.70
N ALA A 7 10.35 -5.49 -7.12
CA ALA A 7 9.76 -6.82 -6.93
C ALA A 7 9.50 -7.53 -8.27
N GLN A 8 8.98 -6.80 -9.26
CA GLN A 8 8.73 -7.32 -10.61
C GLN A 8 10.03 -7.75 -11.30
N ASN A 9 11.11 -6.97 -11.17
CA ASN A 9 12.43 -7.34 -11.71
C ASN A 9 13.01 -8.60 -11.06
N LEU A 10 12.55 -8.96 -9.85
CA LEU A 10 12.92 -10.18 -9.14
C LEU A 10 11.97 -11.36 -9.42
N GLY A 11 10.99 -11.20 -10.32
CA GLY A 11 10.04 -12.25 -10.71
C GLY A 11 8.80 -12.36 -9.82
N TRP A 12 8.53 -11.39 -8.95
CA TRP A 12 7.33 -11.38 -8.12
C TRP A 12 6.14 -10.72 -8.82
N GLY A 13 4.97 -11.37 -8.77
CA GLY A 13 3.70 -10.81 -9.19
C GLY A 13 2.97 -10.06 -8.06
N TYR A 14 2.08 -9.14 -8.44
CA TYR A 14 1.24 -8.36 -7.51
C TYR A 14 0.05 -9.18 -7.04
N SER A 15 -0.25 -9.23 -5.74
CA SER A 15 -1.42 -9.96 -5.22
C SER A 15 -2.37 -9.16 -4.34
N GLY A 16 -1.99 -7.96 -3.91
CA GLY A 16 -2.84 -7.10 -3.10
C GLY A 16 -2.06 -5.97 -2.46
N LEU A 17 -2.77 -4.90 -2.09
CA LEU A 17 -2.22 -3.74 -1.40
C LEU A 17 -3.23 -3.23 -0.38
N THR A 18 -2.75 -2.95 0.83
CA THR A 18 -3.51 -2.23 1.86
C THR A 18 -2.54 -1.36 2.68
N TRP A 19 -3.06 -0.48 3.54
CA TRP A 19 -2.25 0.20 4.55
C TRP A 19 -2.18 -0.63 5.85
N SER A 20 -1.12 -0.41 6.62
CA SER A 20 -0.99 -0.89 8.00
C SER A 20 -2.03 -0.20 8.89
N PRO A 21 -2.67 -0.90 9.85
CA PRO A 21 -3.62 -0.29 10.77
C PRO A 21 -2.94 0.67 11.78
N ILE A 22 -1.61 0.64 11.87
CA ILE A 22 -0.83 1.56 12.72
C ILE A 22 0.17 2.35 11.88
N GLN A 23 0.45 3.58 12.31
CA GLN A 23 1.51 4.40 11.72
C GLN A 23 2.88 3.97 12.26
N GLY A 24 3.91 4.15 11.44
CA GLY A 24 5.30 4.00 11.85
C GLY A 24 5.73 5.10 12.84
N PRO A 25 6.97 5.02 13.37
CA PRO A 25 7.41 5.82 14.52
C PRO A 25 7.26 7.34 14.41
N ALA A 26 7.36 7.90 13.20
CA ALA A 26 7.22 9.34 12.94
C ALA A 26 5.82 9.74 12.42
N GLY A 27 4.81 8.89 12.59
CA GLY A 27 3.48 9.10 12.02
C GLY A 27 3.38 8.72 10.54
N ASN A 28 4.35 7.99 10.00
CA ASN A 28 4.34 7.55 8.60
C ASN A 28 3.23 6.53 8.36
N ILE A 29 2.43 6.71 7.31
CA ILE A 29 1.52 5.67 6.83
C ILE A 29 2.36 4.61 6.12
N GLU A 30 2.33 3.38 6.61
CA GLU A 30 3.01 2.24 6.02
C GLU A 30 2.04 1.37 5.22
N TYR A 31 2.54 0.71 4.18
CA TYR A 31 1.74 -0.12 3.28
C TYR A 31 2.19 -1.58 3.30
N LEU A 32 1.23 -2.47 3.21
CA LEU A 32 1.43 -3.91 3.11
C LEU A 32 1.14 -4.34 1.67
N LEU A 33 2.20 -4.74 0.96
CA LEU A 33 2.14 -5.22 -0.43
C LEU A 33 2.28 -6.74 -0.43
N TRP A 34 1.27 -7.44 -0.94
CA TRP A 34 1.30 -8.89 -1.10
C TRP A 34 1.91 -9.26 -2.44
N LEU A 35 2.89 -10.17 -2.41
CA LEU A 35 3.61 -10.65 -3.59
C LEU A 35 3.42 -12.16 -3.74
N ASN A 36 3.22 -12.62 -4.98
CA ASN A 36 3.16 -14.04 -5.31
C ASN A 36 3.72 -14.25 -6.73
N ILE A 37 4.60 -15.24 -6.87
CA ILE A 37 5.26 -15.60 -8.14
C ILE A 37 4.24 -15.99 -9.21
N GLU A 38 3.14 -16.65 -8.82
CA GLU A 38 2.12 -17.14 -9.74
C GLU A 38 1.00 -16.12 -10.01
N SER A 39 1.11 -14.91 -9.43
CA SER A 39 0.03 -13.93 -9.55
C SER A 39 -0.12 -13.44 -10.99
N LYS A 40 -1.37 -13.41 -11.45
CA LYS A 40 -1.77 -12.87 -12.75
C LYS A 40 -2.44 -11.50 -12.63
N LEU A 41 -2.57 -10.97 -11.41
CA LEU A 41 -3.17 -9.66 -11.20
C LEU A 41 -2.22 -8.56 -11.64
N SER A 42 -2.76 -7.51 -12.26
CA SER A 42 -2.03 -6.31 -12.61
C SER A 42 -2.21 -5.24 -11.55
N LEU A 43 -1.16 -4.44 -11.37
CA LEU A 43 -1.19 -3.27 -10.51
C LEU A 43 -1.91 -2.11 -11.23
N ASP A 44 -2.92 -1.51 -10.60
CA ASP A 44 -3.61 -0.31 -11.11
C ASP A 44 -3.24 0.94 -10.30
N LEU A 45 -2.74 1.97 -10.99
CA LEU A 45 -2.32 3.22 -10.38
C LEU A 45 -3.50 3.97 -9.76
N LYS A 46 -4.69 3.87 -10.35
CA LYS A 46 -5.90 4.51 -9.80
C LYS A 46 -6.30 3.86 -8.50
N ALA A 47 -6.25 2.53 -8.43
CA ALA A 47 -6.49 1.78 -7.20
C ALA A 47 -5.49 2.16 -6.10
N ILE A 48 -4.19 2.27 -6.42
CA ILE A 48 -3.17 2.71 -5.45
C ILE A 48 -3.46 4.13 -4.93
N ALA A 49 -3.77 5.06 -5.83
CA ALA A 49 -4.09 6.44 -5.45
C ALA A 49 -5.32 6.49 -4.52
N GLN A 50 -6.34 5.68 -4.82
CA GLN A 50 -7.53 5.58 -3.99
C GLN A 50 -7.23 4.99 -2.61
N ILE A 51 -6.47 3.88 -2.54
CA ILE A 51 -6.04 3.27 -1.26
C ILE A 51 -5.23 4.27 -0.43
N THR A 52 -4.32 5.02 -1.06
CA THR A 52 -3.51 6.04 -0.39
C THR A 52 -4.39 7.17 0.19
N LYS A 53 -5.40 7.61 -0.58
CA LYS A 53 -6.35 8.63 -0.13
C LYS A 53 -7.18 8.13 1.07
N LEU A 54 -7.67 6.90 1.01
CA LEU A 54 -8.46 6.30 2.09
C LEU A 54 -7.62 6.17 3.37
N ALA A 55 -6.38 5.70 3.27
CA ALA A 55 -5.46 5.61 4.41
C ALA A 55 -5.23 6.98 5.07
N GLN A 56 -5.01 8.02 4.27
CA GLN A 56 -4.83 9.38 4.79
C GLN A 56 -6.08 9.90 5.51
N GLN A 57 -7.27 9.63 4.97
CA GLN A 57 -8.53 10.01 5.60
C GLN A 57 -8.72 9.33 6.95
N GLU A 58 -8.44 8.02 7.02
CA GLU A 58 -8.54 7.25 8.27
C GLU A 58 -7.69 7.87 9.38
N PHE A 59 -6.39 8.08 9.15
CA PHE A 59 -5.49 8.61 10.18
C PHE A 59 -5.73 10.10 10.49
N ASN A 60 -6.22 10.89 9.53
CA ASN A 60 -6.63 12.27 9.79
C ASN A 60 -7.86 12.33 10.71
N HIS A 61 -8.81 11.41 10.53
CA HIS A 61 -10.00 11.29 11.39
C HIS A 61 -9.63 10.78 12.78
N SER A 62 -8.68 9.86 12.91
CA SER A 62 -8.19 9.40 14.21
C SER A 62 -7.49 10.51 15.00
N SER A 63 -6.74 11.38 14.31
CA SER A 63 -5.99 12.49 14.92
C SER A 63 -6.88 13.64 15.41
N SER A 64 -8.11 13.76 14.91
CA SER A 64 -9.06 14.83 15.26
C SER A 64 -10.04 14.44 16.38
N ARG A 65 -9.90 13.24 16.96
CA ARG A 65 -10.68 12.76 18.11
C ARG A 65 -9.95 12.87 19.46
N ILE A 66 -8.81 13.57 19.50
CA ILE A 66 -8.02 13.80 20.71
C ILE A 66 -8.16 15.26 21.14
#